data_AF-A0A6J2JRX5-F1
#
_entry.id   AF-A0A6J2JRX5-F1
#
_cell.length_a   1.000
_cell.length_b   1.000
_cell.length_c   1.000
_cell.angle_alpha   90.00
_cell.angle_beta   90.00
_cell.angle_gamma   90.00
#
_symmetry.space_group_name_H-M   'P 1'
#
loop_
_entity.id
_entity.type
_entity.pdbx_description
1 polymer ?
#
loop_
_entity_poly.entity_id
_entity_poly.type
_entity_poly.pdbx_seq_one_letter_code
_entity_poly.pdbx_strand_id
1 'polypeptide(L)'
;MAMKRCLLSYILEEPGERERLGIAFLPPLWPALVVRAPVPWHCALVRAKHAMAYRFYEGNPIVIELKRIWNEKYQNMLICNMKDMQADAPFPQYPAELTERLNKLCAETRAELLDNWLIDAADTMIKMRRHWAVYVPNKKRGSTFQVEQFFKCIHGLMSKQIRDLVERSVNHFAEYFSYYFEGNSFSGEYRDYMCIKRPLVRIKVVGHPGTTNITFEPTLDQMRVMIVKWFHSIISVNHQLPSLDTILYPGRSDNPTGFELLTVVW
;
A
#
# COMPACT_ATOMS: atom_id res chain seq x y z
N MET A 1 29.71 -7.13 -19.79
CA MET A 1 30.26 -5.76 -19.67
C MET A 1 31.78 -5.72 -19.85
N ALA A 2 32.56 -6.59 -19.21
CA ALA A 2 34.03 -6.59 -19.31
C ALA A 2 34.57 -6.74 -20.75
N MET A 3 34.08 -7.72 -21.52
CA MET A 3 34.55 -7.98 -22.89
C MET A 3 34.30 -6.81 -23.86
N LYS A 4 33.12 -6.18 -23.78
CA LYS A 4 32.80 -4.98 -24.59
C LYS A 4 33.75 -3.82 -24.28
N ARG A 5 34.11 -3.65 -23.00
CA ARG A 5 35.07 -2.63 -22.58
C ARG A 5 36.47 -2.95 -23.10
N CYS A 6 36.93 -4.20 -23.03
CA CYS A 6 38.24 -4.60 -23.57
C CYS A 6 38.32 -4.37 -25.08
N LEU A 7 37.29 -4.77 -25.84
CA LEU A 7 37.22 -4.57 -27.28
C LEU A 7 37.27 -3.08 -27.65
N LEU A 8 36.47 -2.27 -26.95
CA LEU A 8 36.48 -0.81 -27.14
C LEU A 8 37.83 -0.20 -26.76
N SER A 9 38.46 -0.68 -25.68
CA SER A 9 39.79 -0.20 -25.26
C SER A 9 40.84 -0.50 -26.33
N TYR A 10 40.79 -1.70 -26.93
CA TYR A 10 41.69 -2.11 -28.02
C TYR A 10 41.48 -1.29 -29.30
N ILE A 11 40.23 -1.09 -29.75
CA ILE A 11 39.93 -0.23 -30.90
C ILE A 11 40.44 1.20 -30.66
N LEU A 12 40.25 1.69 -29.43
CA LEU A 12 40.71 3.02 -29.03
C LEU A 12 42.19 3.07 -28.68
N GLU A 13 43.00 2.01 -28.84
CA GLU A 13 44.47 2.13 -28.81
C GLU A 13 44.99 2.78 -30.10
N GLU A 14 44.30 2.58 -31.22
CA GLU A 14 44.69 3.08 -32.54
C GLU A 14 44.34 4.59 -32.69
N PRO A 15 45.32 5.46 -33.01
CA PRO A 15 45.07 6.90 -33.14
C PRO A 15 44.09 7.27 -34.26
N GLY A 16 44.12 6.54 -35.39
CA GLY A 16 43.23 6.77 -36.52
C GLY A 16 41.76 6.51 -36.20
N GLU A 17 41.49 5.48 -35.38
CA GLU A 17 40.15 5.19 -34.90
C GLU A 17 39.64 6.25 -33.90
N ARG A 18 40.53 6.85 -33.09
CA ARG A 18 40.16 7.97 -32.22
C ARG A 18 39.75 9.19 -33.02
N GLU A 19 40.49 9.50 -34.09
CA GLU A 19 40.20 10.64 -34.97
C GLU A 19 38.90 10.42 -35.76
N ARG A 20 38.72 9.21 -36.33
CA ARG A 20 37.48 8.80 -37.01
C ARG A 20 36.24 8.90 -36.11
N LEU A 21 36.38 8.58 -34.83
CA LEU A 21 35.31 8.64 -33.83
C LEU A 21 35.19 10.01 -33.14
N GLY A 22 36.08 10.96 -33.42
CA GLY A 22 36.07 12.29 -32.81
C GLY A 22 36.38 12.29 -31.30
N ILE A 23 37.11 11.31 -30.80
CA ILE A 23 37.43 11.18 -29.37
C ILE A 23 38.75 11.88 -29.08
N ALA A 24 38.67 13.12 -28.58
CA ALA A 24 39.84 13.95 -28.28
C ALA A 24 40.67 13.45 -27.07
N PHE A 25 40.02 12.81 -26.09
CA PHE A 25 40.69 12.37 -24.87
C PHE A 25 40.05 11.09 -24.32
N LEU A 26 40.90 10.13 -23.92
CA LEU A 26 40.47 8.92 -23.23
C LEU A 26 40.68 9.10 -21.73
N PRO A 27 39.63 9.05 -20.89
CA PRO A 27 39.82 9.10 -19.44
C PRO A 27 40.65 7.89 -18.97
N PRO A 28 41.63 8.08 -18.08
CA PRO A 28 42.41 6.98 -17.54
C PRO A 28 41.47 6.00 -16.81
N LEU A 29 41.80 4.71 -16.82
CA LEU A 29 40.95 3.65 -16.25
C LEU A 29 40.65 3.87 -14.75
N TRP A 30 41.54 4.58 -14.06
CA TRP A 30 41.44 4.96 -12.65
C TRP A 30 42.14 6.31 -12.44
N PRO A 31 41.47 7.45 -12.71
CA PRO A 31 42.07 8.73 -12.38
C PRO A 31 42.35 8.76 -10.88
N ALA A 32 43.58 9.11 -10.49
CA ALA A 32 43.88 9.41 -9.10
C ALA A 32 43.13 10.71 -8.74
N LEU A 33 41.89 10.56 -8.25
CA LEU A 33 41.07 11.67 -7.80
C LEU A 33 41.64 12.17 -6.46
N VAL A 34 42.51 13.16 -6.51
CA VAL A 34 43.00 13.85 -5.31
C VAL A 34 41.92 14.82 -4.85
N VAL A 35 41.03 14.34 -3.99
CA VAL A 35 40.03 15.18 -3.33
C VAL A 35 40.72 16.02 -2.25
N ARG A 36 40.86 17.33 -2.46
CA ARG A 36 41.41 18.27 -1.46
C ARG A 36 40.30 18.96 -0.69
N ALA A 37 40.52 19.20 0.60
CA ALA A 37 39.60 19.95 1.44
C ALA A 37 39.62 21.47 1.08
N PRO A 38 38.52 22.20 1.34
CA PRO A 38 37.24 21.73 1.85
C PRO A 38 36.36 21.13 0.75
N VAL A 39 35.73 20.00 1.04
CA VAL A 39 34.86 19.28 0.11
C VAL A 39 33.41 19.72 0.37
N PRO A 40 32.76 20.48 -0.54
CA PRO A 40 31.46 21.10 -0.27
C PRO A 40 30.35 20.10 0.05
N TRP A 41 30.44 18.88 -0.49
CA TRP A 41 29.47 17.81 -0.30
C TRP A 41 29.76 16.90 0.91
N HIS A 42 30.90 17.07 1.60
CA HIS A 42 31.29 16.15 2.68
C HIS A 42 30.23 16.09 3.81
N CYS A 43 29.77 17.24 4.28
CA CYS A 43 28.75 17.30 5.34
C CYS A 43 27.44 16.65 4.91
N ALA A 44 27.02 16.88 3.65
CA ALA A 44 25.82 16.24 3.10
C ALA A 44 25.98 14.73 3.02
N LEU A 45 27.13 14.24 2.56
CA LEU A 45 27.44 12.80 2.48
C LEU A 45 27.46 12.14 3.86
N VAL A 46 28.09 12.76 4.86
CA VAL A 46 28.11 12.24 6.24
C VAL A 46 26.70 12.18 6.82
N ARG A 47 25.90 13.24 6.63
CA ARG A 47 24.50 13.27 7.07
C ARG A 47 23.67 12.17 6.39
N ALA A 48 23.83 11.99 5.08
CA ALA A 48 23.14 10.92 4.35
C ALA A 48 23.56 9.53 4.85
N LYS A 49 24.87 9.31 5.07
CA LYS A 49 25.41 8.06 5.61
C LYS A 49 24.82 7.75 6.99
N HIS A 50 24.77 8.74 7.89
CA HIS A 50 24.14 8.56 9.20
C HIS A 50 22.62 8.31 9.08
N ALA A 51 21.92 9.03 8.21
CA ALA A 51 20.50 8.80 7.99
C ALA A 51 20.23 7.37 7.49
N MET A 52 21.04 6.87 6.55
CA MET A 52 20.95 5.49 6.07
C MET A 52 21.22 4.49 7.19
N ALA A 53 22.27 4.70 7.99
CA ALA A 53 22.64 3.76 9.06
C ALA A 53 21.62 3.68 10.21
N TYR A 54 20.96 4.80 10.56
CA TYR A 54 20.11 4.90 11.76
C TYR A 54 18.61 4.98 11.48
N ARG A 55 18.18 5.22 10.24
CA ARG A 55 16.76 5.43 9.90
C ARG A 55 16.27 4.58 8.73
N PHE A 56 17.18 3.98 7.96
CA PHE A 56 16.83 3.20 6.78
C PHE A 56 17.03 1.71 7.05
N TYR A 57 15.93 0.99 7.28
CA TYR A 57 15.93 -0.43 7.63
C TYR A 57 15.46 -1.34 6.49
N GLU A 58 15.34 -0.82 5.27
CA GLU A 58 14.82 -1.58 4.11
C GLU A 58 15.63 -2.84 3.77
N GLY A 59 16.93 -2.85 4.07
CA GLY A 59 17.77 -4.04 3.92
C GLY A 59 17.70 -5.03 5.09
N ASN A 60 16.93 -4.74 6.14
CA ASN A 60 16.80 -5.63 7.28
C ASN A 60 15.98 -6.88 6.87
N PRO A 61 16.44 -8.11 7.20
CA PRO A 61 15.75 -9.35 6.86
C PRO A 61 14.27 -9.38 7.26
N ILE A 62 13.91 -8.73 8.37
CA ILE A 62 12.52 -8.67 8.86
C ILE A 62 11.65 -7.82 7.93
N VAL A 63 12.16 -6.65 7.50
CA VAL A 63 11.42 -5.76 6.60
C VAL A 63 11.18 -6.45 5.26
N ILE A 64 12.17 -7.19 4.77
CA ILE A 64 12.07 -8.00 3.55
C ILE A 64 11.02 -9.10 3.73
N GLU A 65 11.02 -9.80 4.86
CA GLU A 65 10.09 -10.89 5.12
C GLU A 65 8.64 -10.40 5.28
N LEU A 66 8.41 -9.30 6.00
CA LEU A 66 7.09 -8.69 6.10
C LEU A 66 6.55 -8.22 4.75
N LYS A 67 7.42 -7.72 3.87
CA LYS A 67 7.06 -7.41 2.48
C LYS A 67 6.71 -8.67 1.70
N ARG A 68 7.48 -9.74 1.88
CA ARG A 68 7.25 -11.03 1.21
C ARG A 68 5.88 -11.60 1.58
N ILE A 69 5.55 -11.67 2.86
CA ILE A 69 4.25 -12.15 3.37
C ILE A 69 3.11 -11.33 2.75
N TRP A 70 3.25 -9.99 2.73
CA TRP A 70 2.26 -9.12 2.10
C TRP A 70 2.10 -9.39 0.61
N ASN A 71 3.21 -9.49 -0.11
CA ASN A 71 3.19 -9.66 -1.56
C ASN A 71 2.60 -11.02 -1.97
N GLU A 72 2.91 -12.08 -1.23
CA GLU A 72 2.44 -13.43 -1.52
C GLU A 72 0.95 -13.61 -1.22
N LYS A 73 0.46 -13.09 -0.07
CA LYS A 73 -0.91 -13.36 0.40
C LYS A 73 -1.90 -12.22 0.12
N TYR A 74 -1.48 -10.96 0.21
CA TYR A 74 -2.38 -9.80 0.31
C TYR A 74 -2.29 -8.83 -0.88
N GLN A 75 -1.30 -8.97 -1.76
CA GLN A 75 -1.12 -8.08 -2.92
C GLN A 75 -2.31 -8.06 -3.86
N ASN A 76 -2.94 -9.20 -4.10
CA ASN A 76 -4.08 -9.31 -5.03
C ASN A 76 -5.44 -9.27 -4.31
N MET A 77 -5.43 -9.15 -2.98
CA MET A 77 -6.64 -9.03 -2.18
C MET A 77 -7.28 -7.64 -2.41
N LEU A 78 -8.62 -7.61 -2.38
CA LEU A 78 -9.44 -6.40 -2.42
C LEU A 78 -10.48 -6.50 -1.30
N ILE A 79 -10.78 -5.38 -0.64
CA ILE A 79 -11.78 -5.32 0.44
C ILE A 79 -13.18 -5.64 -0.10
N CYS A 80 -13.49 -5.12 -1.28
CA CYS A 80 -14.76 -5.32 -1.95
C CYS A 80 -14.49 -5.69 -3.41
N ASN A 81 -14.41 -6.99 -3.67
CA ASN A 81 -14.32 -7.48 -5.03
C ASN A 81 -15.73 -7.66 -5.62
N MET A 82 -15.99 -6.98 -6.73
CA MET A 82 -17.27 -7.04 -7.43
C MET A 82 -17.65 -8.42 -7.99
N LYS A 83 -16.71 -9.35 -8.11
CA LYS A 83 -17.02 -10.75 -8.42
C LYS A 83 -17.66 -11.45 -7.21
N ASP A 84 -17.09 -11.23 -6.03
CA ASP A 84 -17.58 -11.80 -4.77
C ASP A 84 -18.91 -11.13 -4.38
N MET A 85 -19.08 -9.84 -4.73
CA MET A 85 -20.35 -9.13 -4.63
C MET A 85 -21.48 -9.80 -5.44
N GLN A 86 -21.17 -10.61 -6.45
CA GLN A 86 -22.14 -11.31 -7.31
C GLN A 86 -22.29 -12.80 -6.96
N ALA A 87 -21.55 -13.33 -5.98
CA ALA A 87 -21.48 -14.76 -5.69
C ALA A 87 -22.84 -15.34 -5.29
N ASP A 88 -23.51 -14.78 -4.28
CA ASP A 88 -24.83 -15.31 -3.84
C ASP A 88 -26.02 -14.61 -4.51
N ALA A 89 -25.83 -13.42 -5.09
CA ALA A 89 -26.90 -12.72 -5.79
C ALA A 89 -26.32 -11.93 -6.98
N PRO A 90 -26.77 -12.19 -8.21
CA PRO A 90 -26.24 -11.51 -9.37
C PRO A 90 -26.85 -10.09 -9.48
N PHE A 91 -26.15 -9.15 -10.10
CA PHE A 91 -26.68 -7.80 -10.31
C PHE A 91 -27.91 -7.78 -11.24
N PRO A 92 -28.85 -6.83 -11.12
CA PRO A 92 -28.90 -5.76 -10.11
C PRO A 92 -29.43 -6.25 -8.75
N GLN A 93 -28.91 -5.68 -7.66
CA GLN A 93 -29.36 -5.94 -6.29
C GLN A 93 -30.15 -4.75 -5.74
N TYR A 94 -30.93 -4.95 -4.69
CA TYR A 94 -31.54 -3.83 -3.97
C TYR A 94 -30.48 -3.07 -3.15
N PRO A 95 -30.63 -1.75 -2.91
CA PRO A 95 -29.66 -0.97 -2.14
C PRO A 95 -29.37 -1.54 -0.75
N ALA A 96 -30.38 -2.08 -0.07
CA ALA A 96 -30.24 -2.69 1.24
C ALA A 96 -29.37 -3.97 1.19
N GLU A 97 -29.64 -4.86 0.24
CA GLU A 97 -28.89 -6.11 0.03
C GLU A 97 -27.43 -5.82 -0.33
N LEU A 98 -27.19 -4.86 -1.23
CA LEU A 98 -25.83 -4.47 -1.61
C LEU A 98 -25.08 -3.89 -0.40
N THR A 99 -25.76 -3.07 0.43
CA THR A 99 -25.17 -2.49 1.64
C THR A 99 -24.79 -3.56 2.64
N GLU A 100 -25.67 -4.53 2.88
CA GLU A 100 -25.42 -5.64 3.79
C GLU A 100 -24.23 -6.48 3.32
N ARG A 101 -24.21 -6.86 2.03
CA ARG A 101 -23.10 -7.64 1.46
C ARG A 101 -21.78 -6.86 1.49
N LEU A 102 -21.79 -5.57 1.18
CA LEU A 102 -20.60 -4.73 1.30
C LEU A 102 -20.06 -4.72 2.72
N ASN A 103 -20.92 -4.51 3.72
CA ASN A 103 -20.51 -4.48 5.11
C ASN A 103 -19.97 -5.84 5.58
N LYS A 104 -20.55 -6.95 5.08
CA LYS A 104 -20.05 -8.30 5.33
C LYS A 104 -18.63 -8.49 4.77
N LEU A 105 -18.39 -8.14 3.51
CA LEU A 105 -17.05 -8.25 2.90
C LEU A 105 -16.01 -7.35 3.60
N CYS A 106 -16.41 -6.14 4.02
CA CYS A 106 -15.57 -5.27 4.83
C CYS A 106 -15.22 -5.89 6.18
N ALA A 107 -16.18 -6.54 6.85
CA ALA A 107 -15.96 -7.20 8.13
C ALA A 107 -15.07 -8.45 7.99
N GLU A 108 -15.30 -9.27 6.97
CA GLU A 108 -14.46 -10.44 6.65
C GLU A 108 -13.02 -10.03 6.35
N THR A 109 -12.83 -9.00 5.52
CA THR A 109 -11.50 -8.44 5.24
C THR A 109 -10.83 -7.91 6.51
N ARG A 110 -11.59 -7.23 7.38
CA ARG A 110 -11.05 -6.73 8.64
C ARG A 110 -10.62 -7.88 9.56
N ALA A 111 -11.42 -8.94 9.66
CA ALA A 111 -11.07 -10.13 10.43
C ALA A 111 -9.81 -10.79 9.87
N GLU A 112 -9.71 -10.96 8.55
CA GLU A 112 -8.51 -11.49 7.88
C GLU A 112 -7.25 -10.67 8.20
N LEU A 113 -7.36 -9.33 8.23
CA LEU A 113 -6.24 -8.48 8.59
C LEU A 113 -5.83 -8.60 10.06
N LEU A 114 -6.79 -8.76 10.98
CA LEU A 114 -6.53 -8.83 12.42
C LEU A 114 -6.06 -10.22 12.86
N ASP A 115 -6.75 -11.25 12.40
CA ASP A 115 -6.61 -12.62 12.88
C ASP A 115 -5.52 -13.39 12.13
N ASN A 116 -5.20 -12.99 10.89
CA ASN A 116 -4.17 -13.66 10.09
C ASN A 116 -2.96 -12.75 9.81
N TRP A 117 -3.15 -11.65 9.08
CA TRP A 117 -2.01 -10.83 8.64
C TRP A 117 -1.19 -10.27 9.81
N LEU A 118 -1.88 -9.71 10.79
CA LEU A 118 -1.23 -9.04 11.91
C LEU A 118 -0.58 -10.04 12.88
N ILE A 119 -1.17 -11.22 13.04
CA ILE A 119 -0.58 -12.33 13.79
C ILE A 119 0.66 -12.86 13.06
N ASP A 120 0.60 -13.08 11.74
CA ASP A 120 1.75 -13.49 10.92
C ASP A 120 2.91 -12.49 11.03
N ALA A 121 2.60 -11.19 11.05
CA ALA A 121 3.59 -10.13 11.24
C ALA A 121 4.23 -10.20 12.64
N ALA A 122 3.43 -10.39 13.70
CA ALA A 122 3.92 -10.52 15.07
C ALA A 122 4.80 -11.77 15.24
N ASP A 123 4.35 -12.91 14.71
CA ASP A 123 5.10 -14.16 14.69
C ASP A 123 6.45 -14.00 13.99
N THR A 124 6.49 -13.29 12.86
CA THR A 124 7.72 -13.02 12.12
C THR A 124 8.71 -12.20 12.97
N MET A 125 8.21 -11.19 13.70
CA MET A 125 9.03 -10.40 14.62
C MET A 125 9.62 -11.23 15.76
N ILE A 126 8.85 -12.19 16.29
CA ILE A 126 9.29 -13.10 17.35
C ILE A 126 10.32 -14.10 16.81
N LYS A 127 10.03 -14.76 15.69
CA LYS A 127 10.90 -15.75 15.03
C LYS A 127 12.25 -15.14 14.64
N MET A 128 12.25 -13.93 14.09
CA MET A 128 13.45 -13.26 13.61
C MET A 128 14.09 -12.33 14.64
N ARG A 129 13.78 -12.50 15.94
CA ARG A 129 14.22 -11.63 17.03
C ARG A 129 15.71 -11.32 17.03
N ARG A 130 16.56 -12.27 16.65
CA ARG A 130 18.02 -12.10 16.56
C ARG A 130 18.44 -10.90 15.68
N HIS A 131 17.64 -10.56 14.66
CA HIS A 131 17.95 -9.49 13.70
C HIS A 131 17.58 -8.09 14.17
N TRP A 132 16.75 -7.96 15.22
CA TRP A 132 16.36 -6.65 15.76
C TRP A 132 16.72 -6.46 17.24
N ALA A 133 16.96 -7.53 17.99
CA ALA A 133 17.41 -7.46 19.38
C ALA A 133 18.72 -6.69 19.55
N VAL A 134 19.57 -6.64 18.52
CA VAL A 134 20.80 -5.84 18.49
C VAL A 134 20.57 -4.33 18.63
N TYR A 135 19.35 -3.85 18.36
CA TYR A 135 18.97 -2.45 18.52
C TYR A 135 18.48 -2.13 19.94
N VAL A 136 18.24 -3.15 20.76
CA VAL A 136 17.79 -2.97 22.16
C VAL A 136 19.01 -2.70 23.04
N PRO A 137 19.00 -1.63 23.84
CA PRO A 137 20.12 -1.33 24.73
C PRO A 137 20.26 -2.39 25.84
N ASN A 138 21.47 -2.92 26.02
CA ASN A 138 21.77 -3.91 27.09
C ASN A 138 21.75 -3.32 28.51
N LYS A 139 21.74 -1.99 28.66
CA LYS A 139 21.75 -1.31 29.97
C LYS A 139 20.42 -0.61 30.18
N LYS A 140 19.89 -0.63 31.40
CA LYS A 140 18.64 0.05 31.79
C LYS A 140 18.60 1.55 31.50
N ARG A 141 19.76 2.22 31.40
CA ARG A 141 19.88 3.65 31.01
C ARG A 141 20.40 3.86 29.59
N GLY A 142 20.43 2.81 28.77
CA GLY A 142 20.87 2.91 27.38
C GLY A 142 19.80 3.55 26.51
N SER A 143 20.22 4.20 25.42
CA SER A 143 19.29 4.84 24.50
C SER A 143 18.45 3.82 23.74
N THR A 144 17.13 4.00 23.76
CA THR A 144 16.13 3.22 23.01
C THR A 144 15.94 3.72 21.57
N PHE A 145 16.72 4.72 21.16
CA PHE A 145 16.53 5.42 19.89
C PHE A 145 16.54 4.47 18.68
N GLN A 146 17.48 3.52 18.61
CA GLN A 146 17.60 2.64 17.45
C GLN A 146 16.43 1.67 17.32
N VAL A 147 15.97 1.10 18.43
CA VAL A 147 14.83 0.19 18.42
C VAL A 147 13.53 0.96 18.11
N GLU A 148 13.37 2.18 18.64
CA GLU A 148 12.25 3.05 18.29
C GLU A 148 12.20 3.40 16.81
N GLN A 149 13.34 3.76 16.20
CA GLN A 149 13.41 4.05 14.76
C GLN A 149 13.11 2.81 13.92
N PHE A 150 13.55 1.63 14.37
CA PHE A 150 13.23 0.37 13.72
C PHE A 150 11.72 0.11 13.71
N PHE A 151 11.05 0.15 14.88
CA PHE A 151 9.60 -0.07 14.95
C PHE A 151 8.80 1.03 14.22
N LYS A 152 9.27 2.28 14.23
CA LYS A 152 8.68 3.34 13.38
C LYS A 152 8.76 3.00 11.89
N CYS A 153 9.86 2.40 11.43
CA CYS A 153 9.99 1.94 10.05
C CYS A 153 9.00 0.79 9.75
N ILE A 154 8.87 -0.18 10.65
CA ILE A 154 7.90 -1.28 10.51
C ILE A 154 6.46 -0.76 10.46
N HIS A 155 6.08 0.15 11.36
CA HIS A 155 4.77 0.79 11.34
C HIS A 155 4.53 1.58 10.05
N GLY A 156 5.55 2.29 9.56
CA GLY A 156 5.49 2.97 8.27
C GLY A 156 5.24 2.00 7.10
N LEU A 157 5.93 0.86 7.09
CA LEU A 157 5.73 -0.19 6.08
C LEU A 157 4.31 -0.76 6.14
N MET A 158 3.87 -1.22 7.31
CA MET A 158 2.56 -1.85 7.50
C MET A 158 1.43 -0.86 7.20
N SER A 159 1.58 0.40 7.60
CA SER A 159 0.60 1.43 7.28
C SER A 159 0.55 1.70 5.77
N LYS A 160 1.69 1.67 5.07
CA LYS A 160 1.71 1.80 3.60
C LYS A 160 1.01 0.61 2.93
N GLN A 161 1.21 -0.61 3.41
CA GLN A 161 0.55 -1.82 2.90
C GLN A 161 -0.98 -1.71 3.01
N ILE A 162 -1.51 -1.33 4.17
CA ILE A 162 -2.95 -1.14 4.34
C ILE A 162 -3.51 -0.01 3.48
N ARG A 163 -2.80 1.11 3.34
CA ARG A 163 -3.24 2.21 2.46
C ARG A 163 -3.31 1.77 1.01
N ASP A 164 -2.33 1.01 0.53
CA ASP A 164 -2.32 0.44 -0.81
C ASP A 164 -3.53 -0.49 -1.03
N LEU A 165 -3.85 -1.37 -0.07
CA LEU A 165 -5.05 -2.22 -0.15
C LEU A 165 -6.35 -1.40 -0.26
N VAL A 166 -6.50 -0.38 0.58
CA VAL A 166 -7.70 0.49 0.56
C VAL A 166 -7.79 1.26 -0.75
N GLU A 167 -6.69 1.85 -1.20
CA GLU A 167 -6.65 2.62 -2.44
C GLU A 167 -7.01 1.75 -3.65
N ARG A 168 -6.41 0.56 -3.77
CA ARG A 168 -6.77 -0.42 -4.82
C ARG A 168 -8.23 -0.83 -4.75
N SER A 169 -8.76 -1.05 -3.55
CA SER A 169 -10.16 -1.46 -3.36
C SER A 169 -11.16 -0.35 -3.71
N VAL A 170 -10.87 0.90 -3.33
CA VAL A 170 -11.68 2.06 -3.66
C VAL A 170 -11.67 2.32 -5.16
N ASN A 171 -10.50 2.24 -5.80
CA ASN A 171 -10.38 2.40 -7.26
C ASN A 171 -11.16 1.30 -7.99
N HIS A 172 -10.99 0.04 -7.59
CA HIS A 172 -11.76 -1.08 -8.15
C HIS A 172 -13.27 -0.87 -8.00
N PHE A 173 -13.73 -0.42 -6.83
CA PHE A 173 -15.15 -0.14 -6.62
C PHE A 173 -15.65 1.04 -7.48
N ALA A 174 -14.86 2.10 -7.59
CA ALA A 174 -15.19 3.28 -8.39
C ALA A 174 -15.27 2.99 -9.90
N GLU A 175 -14.38 2.16 -10.45
CA GLU A 175 -14.38 1.77 -11.86
C GLU A 175 -15.73 1.19 -12.30
N TYR A 176 -16.37 0.39 -11.45
CA TYR A 176 -17.69 -0.17 -11.73
C TYR A 176 -18.80 0.88 -11.78
N PHE A 177 -18.71 1.97 -11.00
CA PHE A 177 -19.65 3.09 -11.13
C PHE A 177 -19.33 3.97 -12.34
N SER A 178 -18.05 4.18 -12.64
CA SER A 178 -17.61 4.94 -13.83
C SER A 178 -18.08 4.31 -15.14
N TYR A 179 -18.31 3.00 -15.18
CA TYR A 179 -18.89 2.31 -16.34
C TYR A 179 -20.23 2.90 -16.82
N TYR A 180 -20.99 3.53 -15.91
CA TYR A 180 -22.29 4.15 -16.19
C TYR A 180 -22.22 5.67 -16.38
N PHE A 181 -21.03 6.27 -16.44
CA PHE A 181 -20.85 7.72 -16.51
C PHE A 181 -21.60 8.37 -17.69
N GLU A 182 -21.58 7.74 -18.87
CA GLU A 182 -22.28 8.21 -20.07
C GLU A 182 -23.79 7.89 -20.06
N GLY A 183 -24.27 7.19 -19.03
CA GLY A 183 -25.65 6.73 -18.92
C GLY A 183 -26.11 5.92 -20.14
N ASN A 184 -27.34 6.20 -20.57
CA ASN A 184 -27.94 5.69 -21.81
C ASN A 184 -27.86 6.73 -22.94
N SER A 185 -26.75 7.48 -23.03
CA SER A 185 -26.54 8.42 -24.12
C SER A 185 -26.30 7.65 -25.42
N PHE A 186 -27.14 7.89 -26.44
CA PHE A 186 -26.93 7.40 -27.79
C PHE A 186 -27.09 8.57 -28.78
N SER A 187 -26.44 8.47 -29.93
CA SER A 187 -26.56 9.44 -31.02
C SER A 187 -27.06 8.72 -32.27
N GLY A 188 -27.92 9.38 -33.05
CA GLY A 188 -28.54 8.82 -34.26
C GLY A 188 -29.87 8.10 -33.99
N GLU A 189 -30.24 7.18 -34.88
CA GLU A 189 -31.48 6.42 -34.78
C GLU A 189 -31.42 5.39 -33.65
N TYR A 190 -32.46 5.36 -32.82
CA TYR A 190 -32.63 4.35 -31.78
C TYR A 190 -32.75 2.96 -32.42
N ARG A 191 -31.94 2.02 -31.95
CA ARG A 191 -32.08 0.59 -32.27
C ARG A 191 -32.30 -0.18 -30.98
N ASP A 192 -33.17 -1.18 -31.07
CA ASP A 192 -33.34 -2.13 -29.96
C ASP A 192 -31.99 -2.74 -29.58
N TYR A 193 -31.78 -2.91 -28.28
CA TYR A 193 -30.51 -3.37 -27.67
C TYR A 193 -29.34 -2.39 -27.75
N MET A 194 -29.53 -1.09 -27.98
CA MET A 194 -28.42 -0.11 -27.83
C MET A 194 -27.93 0.06 -26.37
N CYS A 195 -28.78 -0.21 -25.38
CA CYS A 195 -28.48 0.00 -23.95
C CYS A 195 -28.42 -1.33 -23.16
N ILE A 196 -27.44 -2.19 -23.45
CA ILE A 196 -27.30 -3.54 -22.81
C ILE A 196 -26.46 -3.50 -21.51
N LYS A 197 -26.21 -2.32 -20.93
CA LYS A 197 -25.43 -2.24 -19.69
C LYS A 197 -26.23 -2.85 -18.55
N ARG A 198 -25.74 -3.96 -17.98
CA ARG A 198 -26.37 -4.63 -16.82
C ARG A 198 -26.31 -3.71 -15.61
N PRO A 199 -27.43 -3.25 -15.02
CA PRO A 199 -27.40 -2.30 -13.90
C PRO A 199 -26.82 -2.92 -12.62
N LEU A 200 -26.19 -2.11 -11.76
CA LEU A 200 -25.68 -2.53 -10.45
C LEU A 200 -26.81 -2.61 -9.40
N VAL A 201 -27.68 -1.62 -9.40
CA VAL A 201 -28.69 -1.41 -8.35
C VAL A 201 -30.07 -1.31 -8.97
N ARG A 202 -31.07 -1.94 -8.33
CA ARG A 202 -32.49 -1.79 -8.67
C ARG A 202 -33.19 -0.97 -7.60
N ILE A 203 -33.87 0.10 -8.01
CA ILE A 203 -34.63 0.99 -7.12
C ILE A 203 -36.12 0.71 -7.32
N LYS A 204 -36.88 0.66 -6.22
CA LYS A 204 -38.33 0.45 -6.27
C LYS A 204 -39.03 1.76 -6.62
N VAL A 205 -40.03 1.66 -7.48
CA VAL A 205 -40.86 2.78 -7.91
C VAL A 205 -42.24 2.61 -7.28
N VAL A 206 -42.71 3.62 -6.56
CA VAL A 206 -44.02 3.63 -5.90
C VAL A 206 -44.92 4.63 -6.60
N GLY A 207 -46.01 4.15 -7.18
CA GLY A 207 -47.07 4.98 -7.73
C GLY A 207 -48.09 5.33 -6.64
N HIS A 208 -48.54 6.59 -6.61
CA HIS A 208 -49.56 7.03 -5.66
C HIS A 208 -50.96 6.93 -6.29
N PRO A 209 -51.84 6.04 -5.81
CA PRO A 209 -53.17 5.84 -6.40
C PRO A 209 -53.97 7.14 -6.45
N GLY A 210 -54.62 7.42 -7.59
CA GLY A 210 -55.40 8.65 -7.79
C GLY A 210 -54.58 9.88 -8.18
N THR A 211 -53.27 9.74 -8.40
CA THR A 211 -52.40 10.82 -8.89
C THR A 211 -51.53 10.34 -10.05
N THR A 212 -50.91 11.27 -10.78
CA THR A 212 -49.86 10.98 -11.78
C THR A 212 -48.46 10.98 -11.17
N ASN A 213 -48.36 11.01 -9.83
CA ASN A 213 -47.08 11.14 -9.13
C ASN A 213 -46.44 9.78 -8.89
N ILE A 214 -45.14 9.75 -9.12
CA ILE A 214 -44.28 8.58 -8.93
C ILE A 214 -43.16 8.98 -7.98
N THR A 215 -42.89 8.14 -6.98
CA THR A 215 -41.77 8.31 -6.06
C THR A 215 -40.83 7.11 -6.10
N PHE A 216 -39.56 7.33 -5.76
CA PHE A 216 -38.54 6.28 -5.66
C PHE A 216 -38.34 5.91 -4.20
N GLU A 217 -38.22 4.61 -3.94
CA GLU A 217 -37.94 4.04 -2.63
C GLU A 217 -36.66 3.18 -2.72
N PRO A 218 -35.51 3.64 -2.19
CA PRO A 218 -35.23 4.96 -1.61
C PRO A 218 -35.23 6.11 -2.65
N THR A 219 -35.28 7.36 -2.19
CA THR A 219 -35.22 8.52 -3.10
C THR A 219 -33.86 8.61 -3.78
N LEU A 220 -33.76 9.30 -4.92
CA LEU A 220 -32.50 9.43 -5.65
C LEU A 220 -31.42 10.17 -4.84
N ASP A 221 -31.81 11.13 -4.00
CA ASP A 221 -30.88 11.81 -3.09
C ASP A 221 -30.38 10.86 -1.98
N GLN A 222 -31.28 10.05 -1.41
CA GLN A 222 -30.90 9.00 -0.47
C GLN A 222 -29.94 7.99 -1.11
N MET A 223 -30.17 7.64 -2.38
CA MET A 223 -29.30 6.76 -3.15
C MET A 223 -27.90 7.35 -3.32
N ARG A 224 -27.78 8.64 -3.64
CA ARG A 224 -26.49 9.34 -3.72
C ARG A 224 -25.73 9.27 -2.39
N VAL A 225 -26.43 9.52 -1.28
CA VAL A 225 -25.85 9.43 0.06
C VAL A 225 -25.43 8.00 0.39
N MET A 226 -26.20 6.98 0.01
CA MET A 226 -25.83 5.57 0.20
C MET A 226 -24.56 5.20 -0.56
N ILE A 227 -24.41 5.64 -1.81
CA ILE A 227 -23.20 5.36 -2.60
C ILE A 227 -21.96 5.93 -1.90
N VAL A 228 -22.03 7.18 -1.43
CA VAL A 228 -20.92 7.80 -0.68
C VAL A 228 -20.64 7.02 0.62
N LYS A 229 -21.68 6.57 1.33
CA LYS A 229 -21.52 5.73 2.52
C LYS A 229 -20.82 4.41 2.22
N TRP A 230 -21.06 3.78 1.07
CA TRP A 230 -20.38 2.55 0.67
C TRP A 230 -18.87 2.75 0.51
N PHE A 231 -18.44 3.86 -0.12
CA PHE A 231 -17.01 4.20 -0.17
C PHE A 231 -16.43 4.41 1.22
N HIS A 232 -17.14 5.09 2.11
CA HIS A 232 -16.70 5.25 3.50
C HIS A 232 -16.61 3.92 4.25
N SER A 233 -17.54 2.98 4.03
CA SER A 233 -17.46 1.64 4.61
C SER A 233 -16.18 0.92 4.20
N ILE A 234 -15.79 0.99 2.93
CA ILE A 234 -14.53 0.39 2.44
C ILE A 234 -13.32 1.05 3.12
N ILE A 235 -13.30 2.38 3.18
CA ILE A 235 -12.20 3.13 3.81
C ILE A 235 -12.10 2.81 5.31
N SER A 236 -13.24 2.65 5.99
CA SER A 236 -13.31 2.41 7.43
C SER A 236 -12.66 1.10 7.89
N VAL A 237 -12.40 0.16 6.98
CA VAL A 237 -11.69 -1.09 7.29
C VAL A 237 -10.32 -0.84 7.90
N ASN A 238 -9.63 0.25 7.50
CA ASN A 238 -8.32 0.61 8.04
C ASN A 238 -8.38 1.37 9.39
N HIS A 239 -9.58 1.74 9.85
CA HIS A 239 -9.73 2.60 11.02
C HIS A 239 -9.41 1.83 12.30
N GLN A 240 -8.61 2.44 13.18
CA GLN A 240 -8.24 1.89 14.49
C GLN A 240 -7.73 0.43 14.43
N LEU A 241 -6.91 0.11 13.43
CA LEU A 241 -6.18 -1.16 13.46
C LEU A 241 -5.14 -1.11 14.59
N PRO A 242 -5.02 -2.18 15.39
CA PRO A 242 -4.03 -2.24 16.46
C PRO A 242 -2.62 -2.20 15.86
N SER A 243 -1.72 -1.52 16.57
CA SER A 243 -0.32 -1.51 16.19
C SER A 243 0.32 -2.87 16.48
N LEU A 244 1.33 -3.25 15.69
CA LEU A 244 2.11 -4.46 15.91
C LEU A 244 2.68 -4.54 17.33
N ASP A 245 3.10 -3.39 17.87
CA ASP A 245 3.57 -3.23 19.25
C ASP A 245 2.55 -3.67 20.30
N THR A 246 1.26 -3.38 20.07
CA THR A 246 0.18 -3.71 21.01
C THR A 246 0.00 -5.22 21.13
N ILE A 247 0.26 -5.96 20.05
CA ILE A 247 0.12 -7.42 19.99
C ILE A 247 1.37 -8.11 20.51
N LEU A 248 2.55 -7.58 20.21
CA LEU A 248 3.80 -8.08 20.75
C LEU A 248 3.89 -7.87 22.27
N TYR A 249 3.28 -6.79 22.78
CA TYR A 249 3.37 -6.38 24.19
C TYR A 249 2.00 -6.00 24.77
N PRO A 250 1.13 -6.98 25.05
CA PRO A 250 -0.16 -6.73 25.70
C PRO A 250 0.07 -6.24 27.14
N GLY A 251 -0.17 -4.95 27.39
CA GLY A 251 0.13 -4.26 28.66
C GLY A 251 0.76 -2.87 28.51
N ARG A 252 1.10 -2.47 27.28
CA ARG A 252 1.61 -1.14 26.94
C ARG A 252 0.47 -0.11 26.91
N SER A 253 0.07 0.43 28.05
CA SER A 253 -0.76 1.63 28.12
C SER A 253 0.08 2.88 27.83
N ASP A 254 -0.23 3.57 26.73
CA ASP A 254 -0.04 5.00 26.40
C ASP A 254 1.20 5.78 26.88
N ASN A 255 2.35 5.14 27.13
CA ASN A 255 3.61 5.85 27.39
C ASN A 255 4.60 5.74 26.21
N PRO A 256 5.03 6.87 25.61
CA PRO A 256 5.94 6.89 24.45
C PRO A 256 7.39 6.46 24.76
N THR A 257 7.73 6.13 26.03
CA THR A 257 9.05 5.67 26.49
C THR A 257 9.12 4.17 26.79
N GLY A 258 8.16 3.37 26.32
CA GLY A 258 7.98 1.95 26.68
C GLY A 258 9.10 0.96 26.32
N PHE A 259 10.16 1.38 25.63
CA PHE A 259 11.35 0.53 25.43
C PHE A 259 12.19 0.35 26.70
N GLU A 260 11.94 1.10 27.77
CA GLU A 260 12.54 0.85 29.08
C GLU A 260 12.08 -0.50 29.68
N LEU A 261 10.85 -0.96 29.40
CA LEU A 261 10.38 -2.28 29.85
C LEU A 261 11.13 -3.44 29.16
N LEU A 262 11.61 -3.21 27.93
CA LEU A 262 12.55 -4.11 27.24
C LEU A 262 13.97 -4.07 27.81
N THR A 263 14.22 -3.34 28.91
CA THR A 263 15.46 -3.48 29.70
C THR A 263 15.22 -4.13 31.06
N VAL A 264 13.95 -4.40 31.43
CA VAL A 264 13.56 -4.95 32.74
C VAL A 264 13.08 -6.40 32.64
N VAL A 265 12.52 -6.81 31.50
CA VAL A 265 12.00 -8.18 31.27
C VAL A 265 13.04 -9.12 30.61
N TRP A 266 14.30 -8.68 30.50
CA TRP A 266 15.40 -9.48 29.92
C TRP A 266 16.59 -9.60 30.86
#